data_AF-A0A8F5BVH4-F1
#
_entry.id   AF-A0A8F5BVH4-F1
#
_cell.length_a   1.000
_cell.length_b   1.000
_cell.length_c   1.000
_cell.angle_alpha   90.00
_cell.angle_beta   90.00
_cell.angle_gamma   90.00
#
_symmetry.space_group_name_H-M   'P 1'
#
loop_
_entity.id
_entity.type
_entity.pdbx_description
1 polymer ?
#
loop_
_entity_poly.entity_id
_entity_poly.type
_entity_poly.pdbx_seq_one_letter_code
_entity_poly.pdbx_strand_id
1 'polypeptide(L)'
;MLSRIKPTKGTNWGLVQAVLYLLGRKSVFLDVISITVKKIAEDFKKVMEVLKEELDEAGLKLVMVFDDRDFVNDVVRILLDMGLDFVIAAKAQMYRNYERRLNSVDVKYGGVRYVGFLGVKHKSGAYLIILKKEDDSVLAFLVMGERDVYGAIVLAEMYRERWGVENAFLGGVSG
;
A
#
# COMPACT_ATOMS: atom_id res chain seq x y z
N MET A 1 7.69 -17.39 14.66
CA MET A 1 6.69 -17.31 15.76
C MET A 1 6.99 -16.03 16.51
N LEU A 2 6.31 -14.94 16.14
CA LEU A 2 6.52 -13.54 16.54
C LEU A 2 6.22 -13.22 18.00
N SER A 3 6.22 -14.23 18.87
CA SER A 3 5.96 -14.14 20.31
C SER A 3 6.99 -13.31 21.11
N ARG A 4 7.93 -12.65 20.41
CA ARG A 4 9.02 -11.85 21.00
C ARG A 4 8.74 -10.35 21.08
N ILE A 5 7.69 -9.84 20.45
CA ILE A 5 7.31 -8.42 20.56
C ILE A 5 6.07 -8.31 21.43
N LYS A 6 6.27 -8.13 22.75
CA LYS A 6 5.18 -7.83 23.67
C LYS A 6 4.84 -6.34 23.64
N PRO A 7 3.56 -5.95 23.52
CA PRO A 7 3.16 -4.56 23.69
C PRO A 7 3.50 -4.09 25.11
N THR A 8 4.22 -2.98 25.22
CA THR A 8 4.46 -2.30 26.50
C THR A 8 3.18 -1.59 26.93
N LYS A 9 2.77 -1.79 28.18
CA LYS A 9 1.50 -1.31 28.73
C LYS A 9 1.31 0.20 28.48
N GLY A 10 0.20 0.54 27.84
CA GLY A 10 -0.39 1.88 27.92
C GLY A 10 -0.35 2.73 26.65
N THR A 11 -0.80 2.23 25.50
CA THR A 11 -1.63 2.95 24.49
C THR A 11 -1.93 2.01 23.31
N ASN A 12 -3.07 1.34 23.33
CA ASN A 12 -3.52 0.44 22.26
C ASN A 12 -4.35 1.22 21.24
N TRP A 13 -3.76 1.62 20.12
CA TRP A 13 -4.49 1.90 18.88
C TRP A 13 -3.59 1.57 17.68
N GLY A 14 -3.98 0.53 16.92
CA GLY A 14 -3.33 0.13 15.66
C GLY A 14 -2.84 -1.32 15.68
N LEU A 15 -3.74 -2.27 15.39
CA LEU A 15 -3.35 -3.62 14.97
C LEU A 15 -2.94 -3.53 13.49
N VAL A 16 -1.65 -3.63 13.16
CA VAL A 16 -1.25 -3.82 11.76
C VAL A 16 -1.38 -5.29 11.42
N GLN A 17 -2.41 -5.63 10.65
CA GLN A 17 -2.58 -6.95 10.08
C GLN A 17 -1.72 -7.04 8.81
N ALA A 18 -0.59 -7.75 8.91
CA ALA A 18 0.22 -8.09 7.74
C ALA A 18 -0.27 -9.43 7.16
N VAL A 19 -0.92 -9.38 6.01
CA VAL A 19 -1.32 -10.59 5.28
C VAL A 19 -0.30 -10.86 4.19
N LEU A 20 0.44 -11.97 4.29
CA LEU A 20 1.35 -12.42 3.25
C LEU A 20 0.59 -13.29 2.23
N TYR A 21 0.46 -12.76 1.02
CA TYR A 21 -0.03 -13.50 -0.12
C TYR A 21 1.12 -14.22 -0.82
N LEU A 22 1.19 -15.54 -0.59
CA LEU A 22 2.00 -16.42 -1.43
C LEU A 22 1.21 -16.69 -2.71
N LEU A 23 1.72 -16.21 -3.84
CA LEU A 23 1.15 -16.47 -5.16
C LEU A 23 1.13 -18.00 -5.41
N GLY A 24 -0.02 -18.64 -5.15
CA GLY A 24 -0.33 -20.02 -5.57
C GLY A 24 -0.59 -21.07 -4.48
N ARG A 25 -0.26 -20.86 -3.19
CA ARG A 25 -0.58 -21.83 -2.10
C ARG A 25 -0.75 -21.17 -0.72
N LYS A 26 -1.57 -21.82 0.13
CA LYS A 26 -2.09 -21.41 1.46
C LYS A 26 -1.34 -20.27 2.18
N SER A 27 -2.12 -19.23 2.45
CA SER A 27 -1.90 -18.06 3.31
C SER A 27 -0.96 -18.29 4.51
N VAL A 28 0.10 -17.49 4.59
CA VAL A 28 0.86 -17.29 5.82
C VAL A 28 0.29 -16.03 6.49
N PHE A 29 -0.39 -16.21 7.61
CA PHE A 29 -0.78 -15.10 8.47
C PHE A 29 0.46 -14.66 9.25
N LEU A 30 0.90 -13.42 9.09
CA LEU A 30 1.94 -12.86 9.95
C LEU A 30 1.29 -12.06 11.07
N ASP A 31 1.78 -12.30 12.28
CA ASP A 31 1.21 -11.85 13.55
C ASP A 31 1.08 -10.32 13.61
N VAL A 32 0.15 -9.87 14.44
CA VAL A 32 -0.21 -8.46 14.54
C VAL A 32 0.74 -7.74 15.50
N ILE A 33 1.54 -6.82 14.97
CA ILE A 33 2.41 -5.97 15.79
C ILE A 33 1.67 -4.66 16.08
N SER A 34 1.61 -4.28 17.35
CA SER A 34 1.04 -3.01 17.76
C SER A 34 1.92 -1.85 17.30
N ILE A 35 1.43 -1.00 16.41
CA ILE A 35 2.09 0.27 16.08
C ILE A 35 1.65 1.31 17.11
N THR A 36 2.61 2.05 17.67
CA THR A 36 2.30 3.19 18.54
C THR A 36 2.24 4.47 17.71
N VAL A 37 1.18 5.28 17.89
CA VAL A 37 0.95 6.53 17.15
C VAL A 37 2.11 7.54 17.30
N LYS A 38 2.89 7.45 18.38
CA LYS A 38 4.04 8.33 18.63
C LYS A 38 5.26 7.99 17.78
N LYS A 39 5.33 6.77 17.21
CA LYS A 39 6.52 6.21 16.57
C LYS A 39 6.20 5.38 15.33
N ILE A 40 5.14 5.74 14.59
CA ILE A 40 4.65 4.99 13.41
C ILE A 40 5.78 4.58 12.47
N ALA A 41 6.66 5.51 12.09
CA ALA A 41 7.79 5.24 11.21
C ALA A 41 8.80 4.24 11.82
N GLU A 42 9.19 4.41 13.08
CA GLU A 42 10.13 3.51 13.76
C GLU A 42 9.55 2.10 13.95
N ASP A 43 8.28 2.03 14.35
CA ASP A 43 7.58 0.77 14.57
C ASP A 43 7.36 0.05 13.24
N PHE A 44 6.92 0.76 12.19
CA PHE A 44 6.81 0.23 10.85
C PHE A 44 8.14 -0.31 10.33
N LYS A 45 9.24 0.44 10.48
CA LYS A 45 10.57 -0.01 10.06
C LYS A 45 10.96 -1.34 10.72
N LYS A 46 10.76 -1.47 12.03
CA LYS A 46 11.03 -2.72 12.75
C LYS A 46 10.18 -3.88 12.24
N VAL A 47 8.90 -3.64 11.99
CA VAL A 47 7.99 -4.65 11.42
C VAL A 47 8.52 -5.13 10.06
N MET A 48 8.92 -4.20 9.19
CA MET A 48 9.44 -4.52 7.86
C MET A 48 10.79 -5.25 7.90
N GLU A 49 11.68 -4.90 8.83
CA GLU A 49 12.95 -5.59 9.05
C GLU A 49 12.73 -7.04 9.49
N VAL A 50 11.88 -7.26 10.51
CA VAL A 50 11.54 -8.61 11.00
C VAL A 50 10.85 -9.43 9.90
N LEU A 51 9.91 -8.83 9.17
CA LEU A 51 9.24 -9.46 8.03
C LEU A 51 10.24 -9.94 6.98
N LYS A 52 11.21 -9.10 6.65
CA LYS A 52 12.23 -9.43 5.65
C LYS A 52 13.11 -10.58 6.12
N GLU A 53 13.56 -10.56 7.37
CA GLU A 53 14.36 -11.65 7.97
C GLU A 53 13.59 -12.98 7.95
N GLU A 54 12.33 -13.00 8.40
CA GLU A 54 11.53 -14.23 8.43
C GLU A 54 11.25 -14.77 7.01
N LEU A 55 11.04 -13.89 6.03
CA LEU A 55 10.86 -14.30 4.64
C LEU A 55 12.16 -14.86 4.05
N ASP A 56 13.29 -14.19 4.29
CA ASP A 56 14.60 -14.62 3.81
C ASP A 56 14.96 -16.01 4.39
N GLU A 57 14.69 -16.25 5.68
CA GLU A 57 14.86 -17.56 6.33
C GLU A 57 13.97 -18.66 5.69
N ALA A 58 12.79 -18.29 5.19
CA ALA A 58 11.88 -19.18 4.50
C ALA A 58 12.18 -19.33 3.00
N GLY A 59 13.22 -18.67 2.47
CA GLY A 59 13.53 -18.63 1.03
C GLY A 59 12.50 -17.87 0.20
N LEU A 60 11.76 -16.97 0.84
CA LEU A 60 10.74 -16.11 0.25
C LEU A 60 11.26 -14.68 0.14
N LYS A 61 10.66 -13.89 -0.75
CA LYS A 61 11.03 -12.47 -0.93
C LYS A 61 9.81 -11.58 -0.76
N LEU A 62 9.95 -10.53 0.04
CA LEU A 62 8.97 -9.45 0.07
C LEU A 62 9.07 -8.64 -1.23
N VAL A 63 8.02 -8.69 -2.05
CA VAL A 63 8.01 -8.06 -3.38
C VAL A 63 7.31 -6.72 -3.41
N MET A 64 6.23 -6.54 -2.64
CA MET A 64 5.44 -5.31 -2.70
C MET A 64 4.68 -5.08 -1.39
N VAL A 65 4.57 -3.81 -0.99
CA VAL A 65 3.78 -3.36 0.16
C VAL A 65 2.57 -2.56 -0.32
N PHE A 66 1.39 -2.88 0.19
CA PHE A 66 0.20 -2.06 0.00
C PHE A 66 -0.18 -1.41 1.31
N ASP A 67 -0.41 -0.10 1.30
CA ASP A 67 -0.76 0.63 2.52
C ASP A 67 -1.79 1.72 2.24
N ASP A 68 -2.47 2.14 3.29
CA ASP A 68 -3.52 3.14 3.22
C ASP A 68 -2.95 4.55 3.37
N ARG A 69 -3.78 5.53 2.97
CA ARG A 69 -3.40 6.94 2.92
C ARG A 69 -2.95 7.52 4.26
N ASP A 70 -3.28 6.86 5.38
CA ASP A 70 -2.94 7.35 6.70
C ASP A 70 -1.44 7.23 6.99
N PHE A 71 -0.76 6.24 6.41
CA PHE A 71 0.67 5.97 6.61
C PHE A 71 1.59 6.71 5.63
N VAL A 72 1.01 7.33 4.60
CA VAL A 72 1.74 7.91 3.44
C VAL A 72 2.88 8.89 3.81
N ASN A 73 2.77 9.61 4.92
CA ASN A 73 3.79 10.58 5.32
C ASN A 73 4.97 9.93 6.04
N ASP A 74 4.73 8.83 6.73
CA ASP A 74 5.66 8.26 7.72
C ASP A 74 6.48 7.11 7.14
N VAL A 75 5.92 6.35 6.19
CA VAL A 75 6.51 5.07 5.74
C VAL A 75 7.15 5.10 4.36
N VAL A 76 6.80 6.06 3.50
CA VAL A 76 7.27 6.10 2.10
C VAL A 76 8.79 6.13 2.00
N ARG A 77 9.47 6.94 2.83
CA ARG A 77 10.94 7.00 2.83
C ARG A 77 11.57 5.68 3.27
N ILE A 78 11.00 5.03 4.29
CA ILE A 78 11.48 3.74 4.77
C ILE A 78 11.40 2.70 3.65
N LEU A 79 10.28 2.63 2.94
CA LEU A 79 10.10 1.70 1.84
C LEU A 79 11.06 1.96 0.67
N LEU A 80 11.30 3.24 0.35
CA LEU A 80 12.30 3.65 -0.65
C LEU A 80 13.72 3.25 -0.23
N ASP A 81 14.12 3.51 1.02
CA ASP A 81 15.44 3.18 1.56
C ASP A 81 15.67 1.66 1.60
N MET A 82 14.60 0.88 1.81
CA MET A 82 14.64 -0.58 1.76
C MET A 82 14.60 -1.15 0.33
N GLY A 83 14.36 -0.32 -0.70
CA GLY A 83 14.25 -0.75 -2.09
C GLY A 83 13.05 -1.66 -2.36
N LEU A 84 11.97 -1.49 -1.59
CA LEU A 84 10.74 -2.26 -1.73
C LEU A 84 9.77 -1.54 -2.67
N ASP A 85 9.14 -2.27 -3.59
CA ASP A 85 8.01 -1.74 -4.33
C ASP A 85 6.83 -1.52 -3.38
N PHE A 86 6.03 -0.51 -3.66
CA PHE A 86 4.84 -0.22 -2.88
C PHE A 86 3.74 0.46 -3.68
N VAL A 87 2.53 0.36 -3.16
CA VAL A 87 1.35 1.14 -3.58
C VAL A 87 0.70 1.69 -2.32
N ILE A 88 0.81 3.01 -2.12
CA ILE A 88 0.21 3.68 -0.97
C ILE A 88 -0.82 4.68 -1.43
N ALA A 89 -2.07 4.58 -0.98
CA ALA A 89 -3.11 5.52 -1.36
C ALA A 89 -2.71 6.97 -1.03
N ALA A 90 -2.96 7.91 -1.95
CA ALA A 90 -2.61 9.31 -1.76
C ALA A 90 -3.74 10.07 -1.05
N LYS A 91 -3.39 11.06 -0.21
CA LYS A 91 -4.37 12.00 0.35
C LYS A 91 -4.82 12.99 -0.73
N ALA A 92 -6.07 13.44 -0.67
CA ALA A 92 -6.64 14.39 -1.64
C ALA A 92 -5.78 15.65 -1.85
N GLN A 93 -5.24 16.19 -0.77
CA GLN A 93 -4.33 17.35 -0.80
C GLN A 93 -3.05 17.15 -1.66
N MET A 94 -2.66 15.89 -1.91
CA MET A 94 -1.47 15.57 -2.70
C MET A 94 -1.71 15.67 -4.20
N TYR A 95 -2.94 15.42 -4.67
CA TYR A 95 -3.23 15.30 -6.11
C TYR A 95 -4.19 16.35 -6.67
N ARG A 96 -5.00 17.03 -5.83
CA ARG A 96 -6.03 18.00 -6.30
C ARG A 96 -5.50 19.05 -7.28
N ASN A 97 -4.31 19.59 -7.04
CA ASN A 97 -3.72 20.62 -7.91
C ASN A 97 -3.25 20.08 -9.28
N TYR A 98 -3.22 18.76 -9.46
CA TYR A 98 -2.79 18.10 -10.68
C TYR A 98 -3.96 17.62 -11.55
N GLU A 99 -5.20 17.66 -11.07
CA GLU A 99 -6.37 17.17 -11.83
C GLU A 99 -6.55 17.91 -13.17
N ARG A 100 -6.19 19.20 -13.21
CA ARG A 100 -6.22 20.01 -14.44
C ARG A 100 -5.08 19.71 -15.42
N ARG A 101 -4.11 18.88 -15.01
CA ARG A 101 -2.90 18.53 -15.77
C ARG A 101 -2.92 17.07 -16.24
N LEU A 102 -4.01 16.35 -16.03
CA LEU A 102 -4.15 14.97 -16.48
C LEU A 102 -4.07 14.94 -18.01
N ASN A 103 -3.28 14.02 -18.53
CA ASN A 103 -3.32 13.70 -19.95
C ASN A 103 -4.60 12.89 -20.22
N SER A 104 -5.30 13.20 -21.31
CA SER A 104 -6.42 12.37 -21.76
C SER A 104 -5.90 11.00 -22.16
N VAL A 105 -6.60 9.98 -21.69
CA VAL A 105 -6.39 8.58 -22.08
C VAL A 105 -7.76 7.95 -22.35
N ASP A 106 -7.79 6.80 -23.01
CA ASP A 106 -9.02 6.02 -23.15
C ASP A 106 -8.67 4.54 -23.00
N VAL A 107 -8.69 4.06 -21.76
CA VAL A 107 -8.31 2.69 -21.44
C VAL A 107 -9.42 2.03 -20.63
N LYS A 108 -9.89 0.87 -21.10
CA LYS A 108 -10.88 0.06 -20.38
C LYS A 108 -10.22 -1.19 -19.80
N TYR A 109 -10.33 -1.37 -18.49
CA TYR A 109 -9.78 -2.52 -17.78
C TYR A 109 -10.68 -2.90 -16.59
N GLY A 110 -10.91 -4.20 -16.37
CA GLY A 110 -11.70 -4.67 -15.21
C GLY A 110 -13.12 -4.09 -15.13
N GLY A 111 -13.73 -3.75 -16.28
CA GLY A 111 -15.04 -3.08 -16.35
C GLY A 111 -15.02 -1.58 -16.07
N VAL A 112 -13.86 -0.99 -15.76
CA VAL A 112 -13.67 0.44 -15.50
C VAL A 112 -13.05 1.11 -16.72
N ARG A 113 -13.55 2.30 -17.09
CA ARG A 113 -12.95 3.16 -18.11
C ARG A 113 -12.17 4.30 -17.45
N TYR A 114 -10.91 4.43 -17.83
CA TYR A 114 -9.99 5.48 -17.40
C TYR A 114 -9.87 6.52 -18.50
N VAL A 115 -10.09 7.78 -18.14
CA VAL A 115 -10.14 8.93 -19.06
C VAL A 115 -9.03 9.95 -18.82
N GLY A 116 -8.33 9.87 -17.69
CA GLY A 116 -7.21 10.74 -17.36
C GLY A 116 -6.07 10.02 -16.66
N PHE A 117 -4.83 10.38 -16.99
CA PHE A 117 -3.64 9.82 -16.38
C PHE A 117 -2.55 10.87 -16.18
N LEU A 118 -1.88 10.81 -15.04
CA LEU A 118 -0.64 11.54 -14.80
C LEU A 118 0.25 10.79 -13.80
N GLY A 119 1.53 10.65 -14.14
CA GLY A 119 2.59 10.30 -13.20
C GLY A 119 3.50 11.50 -12.97
N VAL A 120 3.75 11.86 -11.71
CA VAL A 120 4.70 12.94 -11.34
C VAL A 120 5.59 12.53 -10.19
N LYS A 121 6.84 12.97 -10.22
CA LYS A 121 7.77 12.76 -9.10
C LYS A 121 7.31 13.55 -7.87
N HIS A 122 7.11 12.87 -6.76
CA HIS A 122 6.74 13.44 -5.47
C HIS A 122 7.99 13.86 -4.68
N LYS A 123 7.84 14.83 -3.77
CA LYS A 123 8.94 15.35 -2.92
C LYS A 123 9.60 14.28 -2.02
N SER A 124 8.94 13.15 -1.80
CA SER A 124 9.52 12.03 -1.05
C SER A 124 10.54 11.22 -1.87
N GLY A 125 10.61 11.41 -3.19
CA GLY A 125 11.39 10.57 -4.11
C GLY A 125 10.55 9.54 -4.86
N ALA A 126 9.38 9.19 -4.33
CA ALA A 126 8.37 8.33 -4.97
C ALA A 126 7.72 9.01 -6.17
N TYR A 127 6.90 8.27 -6.92
CA TYR A 127 6.04 8.79 -7.97
C TYR A 127 4.58 8.82 -7.50
N LEU A 128 3.93 9.96 -7.64
CA LEU A 128 2.49 10.12 -7.48
C LEU A 128 1.81 9.81 -8.81
N ILE A 129 0.98 8.77 -8.79
CA ILE A 129 0.15 8.34 -9.90
C ILE A 129 -1.27 8.83 -9.66
N ILE A 130 -1.89 9.38 -10.69
CA ILE A 130 -3.27 9.88 -10.68
C ILE A 130 -3.99 9.31 -11.89
N LEU A 131 -5.09 8.61 -11.63
CA LEU A 131 -6.00 8.05 -12.61
C LEU A 131 -7.37 8.68 -12.41
N LYS A 132 -7.98 9.16 -13.50
CA LYS A 132 -9.36 9.64 -13.51
C LYS A 132 -10.23 8.65 -14.27
N LYS A 133 -11.33 8.24 -13.67
CA LYS A 133 -12.34 7.38 -14.29
C LYS A 133 -13.39 8.20 -15.04
N GLU A 134 -14.13 7.52 -15.90
CA GLU A 134 -15.24 8.11 -16.66
C GLU A 134 -16.35 8.70 -15.78
N ASP A 135 -16.55 8.18 -14.56
CA ASP A 135 -17.51 8.70 -13.57
C ASP A 135 -16.98 9.92 -12.78
N ASP A 136 -15.94 10.57 -13.30
CA ASP A 136 -15.18 11.65 -12.66
C ASP A 136 -14.44 11.29 -11.36
N SER A 137 -14.52 10.05 -10.88
CA SER A 137 -13.78 9.64 -9.68
C SER A 137 -12.27 9.58 -9.93
N VAL A 138 -11.50 9.98 -8.91
CA VAL A 138 -10.04 10.01 -8.97
C VAL A 138 -9.46 8.94 -8.06
N LEU A 139 -8.58 8.11 -8.62
CA LEU A 139 -7.69 7.22 -7.88
C LEU A 139 -6.29 7.80 -7.91
N ALA A 140 -5.67 7.94 -6.74
CA ALA A 140 -4.31 8.43 -6.66
C ALA A 140 -3.52 7.66 -5.61
N PHE A 141 -2.27 7.35 -5.92
CA PHE A 141 -1.40 6.56 -5.06
C PHE A 141 0.08 6.86 -5.33
N LEU A 142 0.93 6.63 -4.33
CA LEU A 142 2.38 6.68 -4.44
C LEU A 142 2.95 5.31 -4.77
N VAL A 143 3.97 5.28 -5.61
CA VAL A 143 4.74 4.10 -5.99
C VAL A 143 6.24 4.40 -6.00
N MET A 144 7.07 3.35 -5.93
CA MET A 144 8.53 3.50 -5.92
C MET A 144 9.08 4.17 -7.19
N GLY A 145 8.60 3.76 -8.36
CA GLY A 145 9.14 4.21 -9.66
C GLY A 145 8.07 4.70 -10.63
N GLU A 146 8.51 5.33 -11.72
CA GLU A 146 7.61 5.77 -12.78
C GLU A 146 6.80 4.61 -13.36
N ARG A 147 5.56 4.91 -13.78
CA ARG A 147 4.65 3.95 -14.39
C ARG A 147 4.02 4.60 -15.61
N ASP A 148 3.76 3.79 -16.64
CA ASP A 148 2.86 4.17 -17.71
C ASP A 148 1.39 3.96 -17.29
N VAL A 149 0.46 4.28 -18.19
CA VAL A 149 -0.97 4.16 -17.91
C VAL A 149 -1.39 2.72 -17.59
N TYR A 150 -0.84 1.72 -18.29
CA TYR A 150 -1.21 0.32 -18.08
C TYR A 150 -0.66 -0.22 -16.76
N GLY A 151 0.61 0.06 -16.45
CA GLY A 151 1.22 -0.30 -15.17
C GLY A 151 0.51 0.38 -14.00
N ALA A 152 0.10 1.65 -14.15
CA ALA A 152 -0.71 2.35 -13.16
C ALA A 152 -2.08 1.67 -12.94
N ILE A 153 -2.77 1.29 -14.02
CA ILE A 153 -4.06 0.59 -13.93
C ILE A 153 -3.90 -0.76 -13.23
N VAL A 154 -2.89 -1.57 -13.60
CA VAL A 154 -2.64 -2.86 -12.95
C VAL A 154 -2.44 -2.70 -11.45
N LEU A 155 -1.64 -1.73 -11.02
CA LEU A 155 -1.43 -1.47 -9.58
C LEU A 155 -2.71 -1.00 -8.87
N ALA A 156 -3.54 -0.20 -9.55
CA ALA A 156 -4.83 0.24 -9.00
C ALA A 156 -5.79 -0.95 -8.80
N GLU A 157 -5.78 -1.93 -9.71
CA GLU A 157 -6.58 -3.15 -9.57
C GLU A 157 -6.05 -4.07 -8.48
N MET A 158 -4.74 -4.27 -8.39
CA MET A 158 -4.12 -5.03 -7.29
C MET A 158 -4.47 -4.42 -5.92
N TYR A 159 -4.43 -3.08 -5.81
CA TYR A 159 -4.84 -2.37 -4.60
C TYR A 159 -6.34 -2.55 -4.30
N ARG A 160 -7.21 -2.59 -5.32
CA ARG A 160 -8.64 -2.87 -5.14
C ARG A 160 -8.90 -4.31 -4.70
N GLU A 161 -8.21 -5.28 -5.26
CA GLU A 161 -8.29 -6.68 -4.85
C GLU A 161 -7.91 -6.85 -3.38
N ARG A 162 -6.83 -6.19 -2.93
CA ARG A 162 -6.45 -6.10 -1.51
C ARG A 162 -7.61 -5.61 -0.63
N TRP A 163 -8.27 -4.52 -1.04
CA TRP A 163 -9.43 -3.98 -0.31
C TRP A 163 -10.58 -4.99 -0.23
N GLY A 164 -10.81 -5.74 -1.32
CA GLY A 164 -11.78 -6.83 -1.34
C GLY A 164 -11.48 -7.90 -0.29
N VAL A 165 -10.21 -8.26 -0.11
CA VAL A 165 -9.82 -9.25 0.90
C VAL A 165 -9.91 -8.70 2.33
N GLU A 166 -9.55 -7.42 2.56
CA GLU A 166 -9.73 -6.78 3.86
C GLU A 166 -11.21 -6.81 4.31
N ASN A 167 -12.14 -6.49 3.41
CA ASN A 167 -13.58 -6.59 3.72
C ASN A 167 -14.03 -8.03 4.01
N ALA A 168 -13.43 -9.02 3.36
CA ALA A 168 -13.72 -10.43 3.65
C ALA A 168 -13.26 -10.83 5.06
N PHE A 169 -12.13 -10.30 5.53
CA PHE A 169 -11.65 -10.51 6.90
C PHE A 169 -12.49 -9.76 7.94
N LEU A 170 -12.92 -8.53 7.64
CA LEU A 170 -13.78 -7.74 8.54
C LEU A 170 -15.22 -8.28 8.62
N GLY A 171 -15.75 -8.83 7.53
CA GLY A 171 -17.08 -9.46 7.48
C GLY A 171 -17.15 -10.85 8.15
N GLY A 172 -16.01 -11.44 8.50
CA GLY A 172 -15.91 -12.75 9.16
C GLY A 172 -16.02 -12.74 10.69
N VAL A 173 -16.19 -11.57 11.32
CA VAL A 173 -16.27 -11.43 12.80
C VAL A 173 -17.73 -11.34 13.30
N SER A 174 -18.68 -11.86 12.53
CA SER A 174 -20.05 -12.11 12.99
C SER A 174 -20.34 -13.61 12.92
N GLY A 175 -19.94 -14.31 13.99
CA GLY A 175 -20.27 -15.69 14.30
C GLY A 175 -20.12 -15.93 15.79
#